data_AF-A0A2H9MU48-F1
#
_entry.id   AF-A0A2H9MU48-F1
#
_cell.length_a   1.000
_cell.length_b   1.000
_cell.length_c   1.000
_cell.angle_alpha   90.00
_cell.angle_beta   90.00
_cell.angle_gamma   90.00
#
_symmetry.space_group_name_H-M   'P 1'
#
loop_
_entity.id
_entity.type
_entity.pdbx_description
1 polymer ?
#
loop_
_entity_poly.entity_id
_entity_poly.type
_entity_poly.pdbx_seq_one_letter_code
_entity_poly.pdbx_strand_id
1 'polypeptide(L)' 'GDPRTVNLKTGGTVDVCDAVISDGSDDIKLTLWGDDIKAVNVGDVVVVTNGYTNEFKGEVSLTKGKFGKMEINPQ' A
#
# COMPACT_ATOMS: atom_id res chain seq x y z
N GLY A 1 -9.64 1.05 0.88
CA GLY A 1 -10.73 0.05 0.92
C GLY A 1 -10.90 -0.44 2.34
N ASP A 2 -11.64 -1.54 2.53
CA ASP A 2 -11.76 -2.17 3.83
C ASP A 2 -10.46 -2.91 4.21
N PRO A 3 -9.91 -2.70 5.41
CA PRO A 3 -8.76 -3.46 5.89
C PRO A 3 -9.15 -4.92 6.10
N ARG A 4 -8.30 -5.85 5.63
CA ARG A 4 -8.41 -7.29 5.84
C ARG A 4 -7.25 -7.78 6.69
N THR A 5 -7.52 -8.67 7.64
CA THR A 5 -6.47 -9.26 8.47
C THR A 5 -5.89 -10.50 7.79
N VAL A 6 -4.57 -10.53 7.60
CA VAL A 6 -3.84 -11.67 7.02
C VAL A 6 -2.91 -12.32 8.05
N ASN A 7 -2.75 -13.64 7.96
CA ASN A 7 -1.86 -14.40 8.85
C ASN A 7 -0.44 -14.42 8.28
N LEU A 8 0.53 -14.02 9.10
CA LEU A 8 1.94 -14.05 8.75
C LEU A 8 2.48 -15.48 8.86
N LYS A 9 3.35 -15.87 7.92
CA LYS A 9 4.06 -17.17 7.98
C LYS A 9 4.92 -17.34 9.24
N THR A 10 5.35 -16.24 9.85
CA THR A 10 6.15 -16.21 11.08
C THR A 10 5.32 -16.38 12.36
N GLY A 11 4.00 -16.52 12.24
CA GLY A 11 3.06 -16.42 13.36
C GLY A 11 2.63 -14.97 13.60
N GLY A 12 1.35 -14.78 13.90
CA GLY A 12 0.72 -13.48 14.11
C GLY A 12 -0.18 -13.04 12.95
N THR A 13 -0.96 -12.00 13.21
CA THR A 13 -1.90 -11.38 12.25
C THR A 13 -1.48 -9.95 11.98
N VAL A 14 -1.55 -9.53 10.72
CA VAL A 14 -1.33 -8.14 10.31
C VAL A 14 -2.51 -7.69 9.47
N ASP A 15 -2.94 -6.46 9.67
CA ASP A 15 -3.97 -5.86 8.81
C ASP A 15 -3.33 -5.40 7.51
N VAL A 16 -4.02 -5.59 6.40
CA VAL A 16 -3.61 -5.12 5.09
C VAL A 16 -4.81 -4.41 4.45
N CYS A 17 -4.58 -3.25 3.84
CA CYS A 17 -5.63 -2.50 3.17
C CYS A 17 -5.17 -2.17 1.75
N ASP A 18 -6.07 -2.30 0.79
CA ASP A 18 -5.81 -1.86 -0.57
C ASP A 18 -6.42 -0.45 -0.74
N ALA A 19 -5.55 0.51 -1.02
CA ALA A 19 -5.90 1.87 -1.42
C ALA A 19 -5.81 1.99 -2.95
N VAL A 20 -6.62 2.86 -3.54
CA VAL A 20 -6.48 3.20 -4.97
C VAL A 20 -5.76 4.53 -5.02
N ILE A 21 -4.63 4.58 -5.71
CA ILE A 21 -3.88 5.81 -5.98
C ILE A 21 -3.90 6.08 -7.48
N SER A 22 -3.92 7.35 -7.85
CA SER A 22 -3.94 7.81 -9.23
C SER A 22 -2.82 8.82 -9.42
N ASP A 23 -2.06 8.66 -10.50
CA ASP A 23 -1.05 9.64 -10.94
C ASP A 23 -1.58 10.50 -12.11
N GLY A 24 -2.90 10.49 -12.32
CA GLY A 24 -3.57 11.29 -13.35
C GLY A 24 -3.65 10.65 -14.75
N SER A 25 -2.91 9.56 -15.01
CA SER A 25 -3.07 8.75 -16.22
C SER A 25 -3.84 7.46 -15.95
N ASP A 26 -3.41 6.71 -14.94
CA ASP A 26 -3.97 5.42 -14.57
C ASP A 26 -4.07 5.28 -13.05
N ASP A 27 -4.98 4.39 -12.63
CA ASP A 27 -5.18 4.05 -11.23
C ASP A 27 -4.47 2.72 -10.92
N ILE A 28 -3.76 2.68 -9.79
CA ILE A 28 -3.07 1.48 -9.30
C ILE A 28 -3.48 1.20 -7.85
N LYS A 29 -3.52 -0.08 -7.48
CA LYS A 29 -3.81 -0.46 -6.10
C LYS A 29 -2.55 -0.39 -5.25
N LEU A 30 -2.52 0.45 -4.22
CA LEU A 30 -1.47 0.47 -3.21
C LEU A 30 -1.86 -0.44 -2.03
N THR A 31 -1.09 -1.49 -1.79
CA THR A 31 -1.25 -2.37 -0.63
C THR A 31 -0.50 -1.79 0.57
N LEU A 32 -1.27 -1.39 1.57
CA LEU A 32 -0.82 -0.80 2.84
C LEU A 32 -0.85 -1.84 3.95
N TRP A 33 0.16 -1.84 4.83
CA TRP A 33 0.33 -2.85 5.86
C TRP A 33 0.27 -2.24 7.27
N GLY A 34 -0.53 -2.83 8.15
CA GLY A 34 -0.61 -2.53 9.57
C GLY A 34 -0.76 -1.04 9.85
N ASP A 35 0.26 -0.45 10.47
CA ASP A 35 0.27 0.96 10.85
C ASP A 35 0.28 1.93 9.65
N ASP A 36 0.76 1.51 8.49
CA ASP A 36 0.72 2.33 7.27
C ASP A 36 -0.74 2.67 6.91
N ILE A 37 -1.68 1.75 7.14
CA ILE A 37 -3.14 1.94 6.89
C ILE A 37 -3.70 3.09 7.72
N LYS A 38 -3.22 3.24 8.96
CA LYS A 38 -3.67 4.29 9.88
C LYS A 38 -2.98 5.62 9.62
N ALA A 39 -1.82 5.58 8.99
CA ALA A 39 -1.01 6.77 8.71
C ALA A 39 -1.55 7.53 7.50
N VAL A 40 -2.12 6.84 6.50
CA VAL A 40 -2.66 7.47 5.28
C VAL A 40 -4.17 7.66 5.34
N ASN A 41 -4.65 8.80 4.81
CA ASN A 41 -6.06 9.10 4.65
C ASN A 41 -6.41 9.38 3.18
N VAL A 42 -7.70 9.32 2.87
CA VAL A 42 -8.20 9.66 1.55
C VAL A 42 -7.92 11.15 1.27
N GLY A 43 -7.17 11.42 0.20
CA GLY A 43 -6.74 12.77 -0.18
C GLY A 43 -5.29 13.09 0.17
N ASP A 44 -4.61 12.24 0.94
CA ASP A 44 -3.17 12.40 1.18
C ASP A 44 -2.35 12.04 -0.05
N VAL A 45 -1.25 12.77 -0.27
CA VAL A 45 -0.26 12.46 -1.30
C VAL A 45 0.80 11.57 -0.70
N VAL A 46 1.01 10.38 -1.26
CA VAL A 46 1.99 9.43 -0.74
C VAL A 46 3.11 9.20 -1.73
N VAL A 47 4.35 9.24 -1.25
CA VAL A 47 5.54 8.92 -2.04
C VAL A 47 6.14 7.61 -1.54
N VAL A 48 6.05 6.58 -2.37
CA VAL A 48 6.62 5.27 -2.08
C VAL A 48 7.99 5.18 -2.75
N THR A 49 9.05 5.13 -1.95
CA THR A 49 10.41 4.91 -2.43
C THR A 49 10.80 3.45 -2.23
N ASN A 50 11.42 2.84 -3.25
CA ASN A 50 11.89 1.44 -3.18
C ASN A 50 10.74 0.45 -2.91
N GLY A 51 9.55 0.77 -3.43
CA GLY A 51 8.41 -0.15 -3.55
C GLY A 51 8.56 -1.05 -4.77
N TYR A 52 7.74 -2.08 -4.83
CA TYR A 52 7.65 -2.97 -5.99
C TYR A 52 6.20 -3.07 -6.45
N THR A 53 6.02 -3.22 -7.75
CA THR A 53 4.73 -3.54 -8.34
C THR A 53 4.61 -5.05 -8.54
N ASN A 54 3.45 -5.61 -8.24
CA ASN A 54 3.07 -6.96 -8.63
C ASN A 54 1.82 -6.88 -9.50
N GLU A 55 1.85 -7.61 -10.61
CA GLU A 55 0.67 -7.84 -11.41
C GLU A 55 0.05 -9.17 -11.01
N PHE A 56 -1.22 -9.15 -10.62
CA PHE A 56 -1.97 -10.36 -10.31
C PHE A 56 -3.29 -10.36 -11.09
N LYS A 57 -3.48 -11.37 -11.94
CA LYS A 57 -4.67 -11.50 -12.80
C LYS A 57 -4.95 -10.25 -13.65
N GLY A 58 -3.91 -9.57 -14.13
CA GLY A 58 -4.01 -8.35 -14.93
C GLY A 58 -4.27 -7.08 -14.13
N GLU A 59 -4.24 -7.15 -12.80
CA GLU A 59 -4.38 -6.00 -11.91
C GLU A 59 -3.03 -5.68 -11.27
N VAL A 60 -2.53 -4.47 -11.50
CA VAL A 60 -1.26 -4.02 -10.93
C VAL A 60 -1.49 -3.51 -9.51
N SER A 61 -0.65 -3.98 -8.59
CA SER A 61 -0.64 -3.58 -7.20
C SER A 61 0.76 -3.11 -6.80
N LEU A 62 0.85 -1.90 -6.24
CA LEU A 62 2.06 -1.34 -5.66
C LEU A 62 2.15 -1.75 -4.19
N THR A 63 3.31 -2.21 -3.75
CA THR A 63 3.55 -2.55 -2.35
C THR A 63 4.89 -1.99 -1.90
N LYS A 64 4.90 -1.42 -0.70
CA LYS A 64 6.13 -1.06 0.01
C LYS A 64 6.88 -2.33 0.38
N GLY A 65 8.11 -2.48 -0.15
CA GLY A 65 8.97 -3.59 0.26
C GLY A 65 9.52 -3.44 1.67
N LYS A 66 10.17 -4.49 2.19
CA LYS A 66 10.81 -4.47 3.52
C LYS A 66 11.81 -3.33 3.69
N PHE A 67 12.45 -2.90 2.60
CA PHE A 67 13.37 -1.76 2.54
C PHE A 67 12.75 -0.54 1.85
N GLY A 68 11.44 -0.56 1.63
CA GLY A 68 10.68 0.54 1.06
C GLY A 68 10.36 1.60 2.11
N LYS A 69 10.36 2.86 1.69
CA LYS A 69 9.89 3.99 2.48
C LYS A 69 8.58 4.49 1.89
N MET A 70 7.69 4.95 2.76
CA MET A 70 6.47 5.63 2.36
C MET A 70 6.43 6.96 3.11
N GLU A 71 6.38 8.05 2.36
CA GLU A 71 6.24 9.41 2.88
C GLU A 71 4.83 9.89 2.59
N ILE A 72 4.21 10.56 3.56
CA ILE A 72 2.83 11.01 3.51
C ILE A 72 2.85 12.53 3.56
N ASN A 73 2.21 13.17 2.59
CA ASN A 73 2.25 14.60 2.34
C ASN A 73 3.68 15.19 2.36
N PRO A 74 4.60 14.67 1.52
CA PRO A 74 5.91 15.29 1.39
C PRO A 74 5.75 16.73 0.87
N GLN A 75 6.54 17.63 1.45
CA GLN A 75 6.59 19.07 1.13
C GLN A 75 7.51 19.34 -0.06
#